data_AF-A0A8T6H721-F1
#
_entry.id   AF-A0A8T6H721-F1
#
_cell.length_a   1.000
_cell.length_b   1.000
_cell.length_c   1.000
_cell.angle_alpha   90.00
_cell.angle_beta   90.00
_cell.angle_gamma   90.00
#
_symmetry.space_group_name_H-M   'P 1'
#
loop_
_entity.id
_entity.type
_entity.pdbx_description
1 polymer ?
#
loop_
_entity_poly.entity_id
_entity_poly.type
_entity_poly.pdbx_seq_one_letter_code
_entity_poly.pdbx_strand_id
1 'polypeptide(L)'
;MTEVWLAATTLEHGDGSPTVTVPISVEGSSRMTAVHDILQTRSADVPYIREERKLRSHVRRLNEALDSAGPDDLEFDSATRLRCETLPALLLVGFESHDSIVADFAVAVKSLVALRHVDYPKPWGEATENEALGDAVVAELERRGLVTPLEADWLIGSLTPNDASAAGLTADPSVRAARVVRLFTDKDPKIYEAVRAAITTQSTRKRITTKLLFEIATSLILRSLPEADARKRERTRRYLKDAFSVELAKEWEATFRPGHVLTEAALAEITIGDVGQASRELAARSAYPLVVAGSLTADRGTQNNNQPDRRKPGEVIDRMRVMEHGVRQLGQAVADFESGRRPRAVDEHGAVRINKHGKELLIRDPDLRRMFASAGQPAPIPAAETASERLHNALSELGSAIQTVSDTVKVIETVVSDDGTPTIDVMGAEPGDCAAWRDALFSVLQKLPIWEQRHLARNGPTHEPIDQWSDLEELEDDYDHKEGQDA
;
A
#
# COMPACT_ATOMS: atom_id res chain seq x y z
N MET A 1 -13.56 -23.70 20.31
CA MET A 1 -12.47 -22.71 20.20
C MET A 1 -11.40 -23.35 19.32
N THR A 2 -11.07 -22.77 18.17
CA THR A 2 -10.13 -23.40 17.21
C THR A 2 -8.71 -23.31 17.76
N GLU A 3 -7.96 -24.42 17.70
CA GLU A 3 -6.57 -24.50 18.15
C GLU A 3 -5.68 -23.48 17.43
N VAL A 4 -4.63 -23.02 18.11
CA VAL A 4 -3.56 -22.21 17.53
C VAL A 4 -2.29 -23.04 17.45
N TRP A 5 -1.59 -22.99 16.33
CA TRP A 5 -0.36 -23.75 16.15
C TRP A 5 0.83 -22.94 16.65
N LEU A 6 1.68 -23.58 17.43
CA LEU A 6 2.88 -23.01 18.02
C LEU A 6 4.09 -23.76 17.47
N ALA A 7 5.14 -23.03 17.09
CA ALA A 7 6.44 -23.62 16.80
C ALA A 7 7.49 -23.02 17.74
N ALA A 8 8.53 -23.80 18.03
CA ALA A 8 9.69 -23.29 18.74
C ALA A 8 10.43 -22.29 17.84
N THR A 9 10.49 -21.03 18.28
CA THR A 9 11.20 -19.97 17.57
C THR A 9 12.32 -19.46 18.44
N THR A 10 13.54 -19.44 17.89
CA THR A 10 14.71 -18.84 18.54
C THR A 10 14.82 -17.38 18.11
N LEU A 11 14.80 -16.49 19.10
CA LEU A 11 15.04 -15.06 18.91
C LEU A 11 16.55 -14.81 19.05
N GLU A 12 17.15 -14.28 17.99
CA GLU A 12 18.54 -13.82 17.97
C GLU A 12 18.57 -12.31 18.11
N HIS A 13 19.40 -11.82 19.03
CA HIS A 13 19.48 -10.40 19.34
C HIS A 13 20.67 -9.76 18.63
N GLY A 14 20.40 -8.72 17.83
CA GLY A 14 21.45 -7.97 17.12
C GLY A 14 22.43 -7.22 18.04
N ASP A 15 22.08 -7.02 19.30
CA ASP A 15 22.93 -6.39 20.33
C ASP A 15 23.85 -7.40 21.06
N GLY A 16 23.79 -8.68 20.70
CA GLY A 16 24.58 -9.75 21.32
C GLY A 16 24.00 -10.30 22.62
N SER A 17 22.78 -9.90 23.01
CA SER A 17 22.07 -10.51 24.15
C SER A 17 21.86 -12.02 23.94
N PRO A 18 21.76 -12.83 25.01
CA PRO A 18 21.56 -14.28 24.90
C PRO A 18 20.30 -14.62 24.12
N THR A 19 20.39 -15.62 23.23
CA THR A 19 19.24 -16.09 22.46
C THR A 19 18.16 -16.67 23.37
N VAL A 20 16.90 -16.53 22.96
CA VAL A 20 15.74 -17.04 23.70
C VAL A 20 14.88 -17.88 22.77
N THR A 21 14.64 -19.14 23.13
CA THR A 21 13.71 -20.02 22.41
C THR A 21 12.38 -20.06 23.14
N VAL A 22 11.31 -19.66 22.46
CA VAL A 22 9.94 -19.66 22.98
C VAL A 22 8.96 -20.22 21.97
N PRO A 23 7.84 -20.81 22.42
CA PRO A 23 6.75 -21.16 21.53
C PRO A 23 6.10 -19.88 20.99
N ILE A 24 6.09 -19.71 19.67
CA ILE A 24 5.44 -18.58 18.99
C ILE A 24 4.32 -19.13 18.10
N SER A 25 3.20 -18.40 18.06
CA SER A 25 2.09 -18.71 17.18
C SER A 25 2.51 -18.60 15.70
N VAL A 26 2.43 -19.70 14.96
CA VAL A 26 2.71 -19.72 13.51
C VAL A 26 1.47 -19.35 12.69
N GLU A 27 0.29 -19.43 13.29
CA GLU A 27 -0.98 -18.92 12.78
C GLU A 27 -1.73 -18.19 13.88
N GLY A 28 -2.70 -17.34 13.54
CA GLY A 28 -3.51 -16.65 14.55
C GLY A 28 -2.79 -15.53 15.31
N SER A 29 -1.74 -14.94 14.74
CA SER A 29 -1.00 -13.81 15.34
C SER A 29 -1.91 -12.64 15.72
N SER A 30 -2.89 -12.27 14.88
CA SER A 30 -3.88 -11.23 15.21
C SER A 30 -4.71 -11.57 16.46
N ARG A 31 -5.03 -12.86 16.65
CA ARG A 31 -5.73 -13.32 17.85
C ARG A 31 -4.83 -13.18 19.08
N MET A 32 -3.55 -13.52 18.96
CA MET A 32 -2.58 -13.38 20.06
C MET A 32 -2.31 -11.92 20.40
N THR A 33 -2.18 -11.06 19.41
CA THR A 33 -2.05 -9.62 19.62
C THR A 33 -3.27 -9.05 20.32
N ALA A 34 -4.49 -9.45 19.92
CA ALA A 34 -5.72 -9.03 20.60
C ALA A 34 -5.80 -9.55 22.04
N VAL A 35 -5.42 -10.81 22.30
CA VAL A 35 -5.34 -11.39 23.64
C VAL A 35 -4.35 -10.60 24.51
N HIS A 36 -3.16 -10.30 24.00
CA HIS A 36 -2.16 -9.52 24.71
C HIS A 36 -2.65 -8.10 25.01
N ASP A 37 -3.37 -7.45 24.10
CA ASP A 37 -3.97 -6.13 24.32
C ASP A 37 -5.04 -6.18 25.44
N ILE A 38 -5.96 -7.15 25.38
CA ILE A 38 -6.98 -7.38 26.42
C ILE A 38 -6.34 -7.64 27.80
N LEU A 39 -5.27 -8.43 27.84
CA LEU A 39 -4.53 -8.74 29.06
C LEU A 39 -3.54 -7.65 29.46
N GLN A 40 -3.49 -6.53 28.72
CA GLN A 40 -2.56 -5.41 28.93
C GLN A 40 -1.10 -5.86 29.02
N THR A 41 -0.75 -6.88 28.24
CA THR A 41 0.58 -7.47 28.16
C THR A 41 1.24 -7.03 26.86
N ARG A 42 2.47 -6.52 26.94
CA ARG A 42 3.24 -6.21 25.74
C ARG A 42 3.82 -7.50 25.16
N SER A 43 3.43 -7.87 23.94
CA SER A 43 3.89 -9.09 23.26
C SER A 43 5.41 -9.28 23.27
N ALA A 44 6.16 -8.18 23.13
CA ALA A 44 7.62 -8.19 23.09
C ALA A 44 8.28 -8.58 24.43
N ASP A 45 7.57 -8.41 25.55
CA ASP A 45 8.11 -8.69 26.88
C ASP A 45 7.88 -10.17 27.26
N VAL A 46 6.86 -10.83 26.69
CA VAL A 46 6.45 -12.21 27.00
C VAL A 46 7.61 -13.21 27.00
N PRO A 47 8.53 -13.23 26.01
CA PRO A 47 9.65 -14.17 26.01
C PRO A 47 10.62 -14.01 27.19
N TYR A 48 10.64 -12.83 27.81
CA TYR A 48 11.59 -12.44 28.85
C TYR A 48 10.95 -12.37 30.24
N ILE A 49 9.62 -12.37 30.33
CA ILE A 49 8.90 -12.38 31.60
C ILE A 49 9.07 -13.78 32.24
N ARG A 50 10.00 -13.86 33.20
CA ARG A 50 10.22 -15.07 34.02
C ARG A 50 9.52 -15.02 35.39
N GLU A 51 8.62 -14.06 35.59
CA GLU A 51 7.97 -13.85 36.89
C GLU A 51 6.77 -14.77 37.12
N GLU A 52 7.05 -16.06 37.30
CA GLU A 52 6.05 -17.11 37.56
C GLU A 52 5.13 -16.78 38.76
N ARG A 53 5.65 -16.03 39.75
CA ARG A 53 4.86 -15.56 40.89
C ARG A 53 3.77 -14.57 40.48
N LYS A 54 4.06 -13.63 39.57
CA LYS A 54 3.08 -12.66 39.08
C LYS A 54 1.99 -13.37 38.29
N LEU A 55 2.37 -14.27 37.37
CA LEU A 55 1.43 -15.07 36.59
C LEU A 55 0.50 -15.90 37.49
N ARG A 56 1.07 -16.65 38.45
CA ARG A 56 0.26 -17.42 39.42
C ARG A 56 -0.69 -16.53 40.23
N SER A 57 -0.24 -15.36 40.65
CA SER A 57 -1.10 -14.42 41.39
C SER A 57 -2.23 -13.84 40.55
N HIS A 58 -2.00 -13.64 39.26
CA HIS A 58 -2.99 -13.16 38.29
C HIS A 58 -4.06 -14.22 38.04
N VAL A 59 -3.64 -15.43 37.67
CA VAL A 59 -4.54 -16.59 37.46
C VAL A 59 -5.36 -16.86 38.71
N ARG A 60 -4.74 -16.83 39.90
CA ARG A 60 -5.46 -17.01 41.17
C ARG A 60 -6.54 -15.94 41.37
N ARG A 61 -6.26 -14.67 41.09
CA ARG A 61 -7.23 -13.57 41.25
C ARG A 61 -8.44 -13.75 40.32
N LEU A 62 -8.20 -14.19 39.09
CA LEU A 62 -9.28 -14.46 38.13
C LEU A 62 -10.14 -15.67 38.55
N ASN A 63 -9.50 -16.73 39.05
CA ASN A 63 -10.22 -17.89 39.58
C ASN A 63 -11.03 -17.53 40.84
N GLU A 64 -10.47 -16.75 41.77
CA GLU A 64 -11.18 -16.27 42.96
C GLU A 64 -12.41 -15.43 42.58
N ALA A 65 -12.31 -14.60 41.53
CA ALA A 65 -13.44 -13.83 41.02
C ALA A 65 -14.52 -14.73 40.41
N LEU A 66 -14.12 -15.73 39.61
CA LEU A 66 -15.03 -16.73 39.03
C LEU A 66 -15.74 -17.55 40.12
N ASP A 67 -15.00 -18.01 41.14
CA ASP A 67 -15.52 -18.82 42.24
C ASP A 67 -16.48 -18.01 43.13
N SER A 68 -16.23 -16.71 43.29
CA SER A 68 -17.05 -15.83 44.14
C SER A 68 -18.35 -15.39 43.47
N ALA A 69 -18.32 -15.09 42.17
CA ALA A 69 -19.50 -14.61 41.44
C ALA A 69 -20.30 -15.75 40.78
N GLY A 70 -19.63 -16.83 40.38
CA GLY A 70 -20.20 -17.84 39.49
C GLY A 70 -20.13 -17.44 38.00
N PRO A 71 -20.31 -18.39 37.07
CA PRO A 71 -20.08 -18.15 35.63
C PRO A 71 -21.02 -17.13 35.00
N ASP A 72 -22.26 -17.05 35.48
CA ASP A 72 -23.33 -16.24 34.88
C ASP A 72 -23.34 -14.80 35.40
N ASP A 73 -22.78 -14.55 36.59
CA ASP A 73 -22.78 -13.25 37.27
C ASP A 73 -21.39 -12.58 37.28
N LEU A 74 -20.42 -13.14 36.55
CA LEU A 74 -19.07 -12.58 36.46
C LEU A 74 -19.08 -11.27 35.65
N GLU A 75 -18.38 -10.25 36.15
CA GLU A 75 -18.22 -8.99 35.42
C GLU A 75 -17.64 -9.21 34.02
N PHE A 76 -18.17 -8.50 33.02
CA PHE A 76 -17.80 -8.66 31.62
C PHE A 76 -16.28 -8.56 31.36
N ASP A 77 -15.57 -7.62 32.00
CA ASP A 77 -14.11 -7.49 31.83
C ASP A 77 -13.38 -8.71 32.41
N SER A 78 -13.78 -9.17 33.60
CA SER A 78 -13.22 -10.36 34.24
C SER A 78 -13.48 -11.63 33.43
N ALA A 79 -14.69 -11.78 32.89
CA ALA A 79 -15.04 -12.90 32.00
C ALA A 79 -14.24 -12.87 30.69
N THR A 80 -14.00 -11.68 30.13
CA THR A 80 -13.21 -11.48 28.91
C THR A 80 -11.74 -11.84 29.14
N ARG A 81 -11.14 -11.37 30.23
CA ARG A 81 -9.75 -11.72 30.60
C ARG A 81 -9.59 -13.21 30.86
N LEU A 82 -10.50 -13.84 31.62
CA LEU A 82 -10.47 -15.27 31.90
C LEU A 82 -10.47 -16.12 30.61
N ARG A 83 -11.24 -15.71 29.59
CA ARG A 83 -11.24 -16.36 28.28
C ARG A 83 -9.94 -16.19 27.49
N CYS A 84 -9.18 -15.15 27.79
CA CYS A 84 -7.91 -14.84 27.12
C CYS A 84 -6.71 -15.54 27.78
N GLU A 85 -6.83 -16.00 29.03
CA GLU A 85 -5.77 -16.71 29.76
C GLU A 85 -5.52 -18.15 29.27
N THR A 86 -6.50 -18.75 28.58
CA THR A 86 -6.38 -20.12 28.08
C THR A 86 -6.60 -20.17 26.57
N LEU A 87 -5.69 -20.86 25.88
CA LEU A 87 -5.77 -21.05 24.45
C LEU A 87 -5.46 -22.52 24.14
N PRO A 88 -6.35 -23.24 23.44
CA PRO A 88 -6.01 -24.56 22.93
C PRO A 88 -4.89 -24.42 21.89
N ALA A 89 -3.79 -25.15 22.07
CA ALA A 89 -2.60 -25.03 21.24
C ALA A 89 -2.12 -26.38 20.70
N LEU A 90 -1.65 -26.39 19.45
CA LEU A 90 -0.96 -27.52 18.83
C LEU A 90 0.51 -27.18 18.67
N LEU A 91 1.38 -28.00 19.26
CA LEU A 91 2.83 -27.80 19.22
C LEU A 91 3.43 -28.54 18.03
N LEU A 92 4.03 -27.79 17.11
CA LEU A 92 4.85 -28.32 16.02
C LEU A 92 6.22 -28.69 16.56
N VAL A 93 6.51 -29.99 16.63
CA VAL A 93 7.74 -30.53 17.25
C VAL A 93 8.82 -30.92 16.25
N GLY A 94 8.48 -31.05 14.96
CA GLY A 94 9.44 -31.42 13.93
C GLY A 94 8.79 -31.62 12.56
N PHE A 95 9.61 -31.84 11.56
CA PHE A 95 9.22 -32.14 10.18
C PHE A 95 10.13 -33.24 9.63
N GLU A 96 9.52 -34.19 8.93
CA GLU A 96 10.22 -35.22 8.17
C GLU A 96 9.88 -35.04 6.69
N SER A 97 10.89 -34.75 5.87
CA SER A 97 10.70 -34.58 4.43
C SER A 97 10.48 -35.93 3.76
N HIS A 98 9.52 -36.01 2.83
CA HIS A 98 9.42 -37.14 1.91
C HIS A 98 10.30 -36.85 0.68
N ASP A 99 11.25 -37.76 0.42
CA ASP A 99 12.19 -37.72 -0.70
C ASP A 99 13.12 -36.48 -0.77
N SER A 100 13.92 -36.41 -1.84
CA SER A 100 15.04 -35.49 -2.16
C SER A 100 14.77 -33.98 -2.11
N ILE A 101 13.67 -33.53 -1.50
CA ILE A 101 13.36 -32.12 -1.27
C ILE A 101 14.06 -31.64 0.00
N VAL A 102 15.01 -30.71 -0.19
CA VAL A 102 15.66 -29.99 0.91
C VAL A 102 14.72 -28.88 1.40
N ALA A 103 13.68 -29.24 2.14
CA ALA A 103 12.86 -28.30 2.91
C ALA A 103 13.26 -28.41 4.38
N ASP A 104 13.57 -27.28 5.02
CA ASP A 104 13.78 -27.23 6.46
C ASP A 104 12.45 -27.12 7.21
N PHE A 105 12.52 -27.22 8.54
CA PHE A 105 11.34 -27.14 9.41
C PHE A 105 10.58 -25.81 9.24
N ALA A 106 11.27 -24.69 9.04
CA ALA A 106 10.64 -23.38 8.89
C ALA A 106 9.83 -23.29 7.57
N VAL A 107 10.38 -23.82 6.48
CA VAL A 107 9.68 -23.93 5.19
C VAL A 107 8.45 -24.82 5.34
N ALA A 108 8.57 -25.97 6.01
CA ALA A 108 7.43 -26.88 6.24
C ALA A 108 6.31 -26.22 7.05
N VAL A 109 6.65 -25.50 8.12
CA VAL A 109 5.70 -24.73 8.94
C VAL A 109 4.98 -23.68 8.09
N LYS A 110 5.71 -22.89 7.29
CA LYS A 110 5.11 -21.88 6.40
C LYS A 110 4.16 -22.51 5.39
N SER A 111 4.57 -23.61 4.75
CA SER A 111 3.74 -24.34 3.78
C SER A 111 2.48 -24.91 4.42
N LEU A 112 2.57 -25.46 5.62
CA LEU A 112 1.43 -25.96 6.38
C LEU A 112 0.41 -24.85 6.70
N VAL A 113 0.90 -23.70 7.21
CA VAL A 113 0.04 -22.53 7.49
C VAL A 113 -0.61 -22.03 6.21
N ALA A 114 0.16 -21.94 5.12
CA ALA A 114 -0.34 -21.54 3.81
C ALA A 114 -1.44 -22.50 3.32
N LEU A 115 -1.22 -23.83 3.33
CA LEU A 115 -2.24 -24.80 2.91
C LEU A 115 -3.56 -24.65 3.67
N ARG A 116 -3.50 -24.40 4.98
CA ARG A 116 -4.69 -24.25 5.84
C ARG A 116 -5.45 -22.94 5.63
N HIS A 117 -4.76 -21.88 5.22
CA HIS A 117 -5.35 -20.55 5.10
C HIS A 117 -5.57 -20.09 3.66
N VAL A 118 -4.93 -20.74 2.69
CA VAL A 118 -5.16 -20.51 1.27
C VAL A 118 -6.39 -21.30 0.81
N ASP A 119 -6.65 -22.49 1.37
CA ASP A 119 -7.81 -23.34 1.03
C ASP A 119 -8.61 -23.80 2.29
N TYR A 120 -9.57 -22.96 2.72
CA TYR A 120 -10.70 -23.24 3.66
C TYR A 120 -10.43 -23.36 5.19
N PRO A 121 -11.29 -22.81 6.09
CA PRO A 121 -12.67 -22.34 5.89
C PRO A 121 -12.86 -20.82 5.73
N LYS A 122 -11.81 -20.02 5.84
CA LYS A 122 -11.79 -18.62 5.39
C LYS A 122 -10.49 -18.37 4.64
N PRO A 123 -10.49 -18.40 3.29
CA PRO A 123 -9.28 -18.10 2.55
C PRO A 123 -8.78 -16.72 2.95
N TRP A 124 -7.47 -16.54 3.00
CA TRP A 124 -6.89 -15.21 3.11
C TRP A 124 -7.46 -14.30 2.03
N GLY A 125 -7.68 -13.03 2.37
CA GLY A 125 -7.97 -12.03 1.36
C GLY A 125 -6.81 -11.96 0.37
N GLU A 126 -7.11 -11.69 -0.91
CA GLU A 126 -6.11 -11.62 -2.00
C GLU A 126 -4.88 -10.77 -1.61
N ALA A 127 -5.11 -9.65 -0.90
CA ALA A 127 -4.03 -8.78 -0.43
C ALA A 127 -3.07 -9.48 0.55
N THR A 128 -3.60 -10.23 1.52
CA THR A 128 -2.83 -10.95 2.54
C THR A 128 -2.09 -12.13 1.94
N GLU A 129 -2.73 -12.88 1.03
CA GLU A 129 -2.06 -13.96 0.28
C GLU A 129 -0.89 -13.39 -0.53
N ASN A 130 -1.10 -12.31 -1.28
CA ASN A 130 -0.04 -11.70 -2.09
C ASN A 130 1.09 -11.11 -1.23
N GLU A 131 0.83 -10.62 -0.02
CA GLU A 131 1.87 -10.18 0.91
C GLU A 131 2.73 -11.36 1.39
N ALA A 132 2.11 -12.46 1.80
CA ALA A 132 2.82 -13.67 2.23
C ALA A 132 3.65 -14.28 1.08
N LEU A 133 3.09 -14.34 -0.13
CA LEU A 133 3.81 -14.81 -1.31
C LEU A 133 5.00 -13.90 -1.67
N GLY A 134 4.85 -12.59 -1.47
CA GLY A 134 5.95 -11.63 -1.66
C GLY A 134 7.14 -11.92 -0.75
N ASP A 135 6.87 -12.15 0.55
CA ASP A 135 7.91 -12.49 1.53
C ASP A 135 8.56 -13.84 1.22
N ALA A 136 7.77 -14.83 0.81
CA ALA A 136 8.27 -16.14 0.41
C ALA A 136 9.22 -16.05 -0.79
N VAL A 137 8.88 -15.23 -1.79
CA VAL A 137 9.73 -15.02 -2.96
C VAL A 137 11.06 -14.38 -2.57
N VAL A 138 11.06 -13.33 -1.77
CA VAL A 138 12.31 -12.66 -1.35
C VAL A 138 13.17 -13.59 -0.49
N ALA A 139 12.57 -14.31 0.46
CA ALA A 139 13.29 -15.28 1.28
C ALA A 139 13.91 -16.42 0.45
N GLU A 140 13.21 -16.91 -0.57
CA GLU A 140 13.74 -17.95 -1.46
C GLU A 140 14.89 -17.45 -2.34
N LEU A 141 14.81 -16.19 -2.79
CA LEU A 141 15.89 -15.55 -3.54
C LEU A 141 17.14 -15.37 -2.65
N GLU A 142 16.97 -14.95 -1.41
CA GLU A 142 18.05 -14.82 -0.42
C GLU A 142 18.68 -16.19 -0.12
N ARG A 143 17.85 -17.21 0.15
CA ARG A 143 18.30 -18.59 0.43
C ARG A 143 19.15 -19.17 -0.69
N ARG A 144 18.86 -18.80 -1.94
CA ARG A 144 19.64 -19.22 -3.13
C ARG A 144 20.84 -18.32 -3.43
N GLY A 145 21.07 -17.27 -2.63
CA GLY A 145 22.13 -16.29 -2.83
C GLY A 145 21.94 -15.41 -4.08
N LEU A 146 20.70 -15.27 -4.55
CA LEU A 146 20.35 -14.43 -5.71
C LEU A 146 20.15 -12.96 -5.33
N VAL A 147 19.87 -12.70 -4.05
CA VAL A 147 19.92 -11.38 -3.41
C VAL A 147 20.72 -11.48 -2.12
N THR A 148 21.34 -10.38 -1.70
CA THR A 148 22.03 -10.33 -0.40
C THR A 148 21.02 -10.18 0.74
N PRO A 149 21.35 -10.57 1.99
CA PRO A 149 20.45 -10.37 3.14
C PRO A 149 20.03 -8.91 3.31
N LEU A 150 20.98 -7.97 3.13
CA LEU A 150 20.71 -6.54 3.19
C LEU A 150 19.75 -6.07 2.08
N GLU A 151 19.90 -6.61 0.86
CA GLU A 151 18.97 -6.32 -0.24
C GLU A 151 17.59 -6.94 0.04
N ALA A 152 17.53 -8.14 0.63
CA ALA A 152 16.29 -8.79 1.02
C ALA A 152 15.50 -7.93 2.02
N ASP A 153 16.15 -7.45 3.09
CA ASP A 153 15.57 -6.54 4.08
C ASP A 153 15.04 -5.24 3.46
N TRP A 154 15.77 -4.70 2.50
CA TRP A 154 15.35 -3.51 1.76
C TRP A 154 14.13 -3.78 0.88
N LEU A 155 14.12 -4.90 0.14
CA LEU A 155 13.03 -5.30 -0.77
C LEU A 155 11.72 -5.57 -0.01
N ILE A 156 11.77 -6.24 1.14
CA ILE A 156 10.57 -6.48 1.97
C ILE A 156 10.12 -5.23 2.74
N GLY A 157 10.93 -4.17 2.74
CA GLY A 157 10.63 -2.90 3.38
C GLY A 157 10.83 -2.89 4.89
N SER A 158 11.75 -3.70 5.40
CA SER A 158 12.16 -3.69 6.81
C SER A 158 13.05 -2.50 7.15
N LEU A 159 13.79 -1.97 6.17
CA LEU A 159 14.66 -0.80 6.37
C LEU A 159 13.90 0.52 6.27
N THR A 160 14.15 1.44 7.20
CA THR A 160 13.71 2.84 7.04
C THR A 160 14.49 3.51 5.91
N PRO A 161 14.01 4.65 5.35
CA PRO A 161 14.77 5.39 4.34
C PRO A 161 16.18 5.79 4.79
N ASN A 162 16.35 6.10 6.08
CA ASN A 162 17.65 6.45 6.65
C ASN A 162 18.57 5.23 6.77
N ASP A 163 18.04 4.08 7.20
CA ASP A 163 18.83 2.84 7.32
C ASP A 163 19.26 2.34 5.95
N ALA A 164 18.38 2.41 4.95
CA ALA A 164 18.69 2.07 3.57
C ALA A 164 19.86 2.93 3.05
N SER A 165 19.78 4.26 3.22
CA SER A 165 20.84 5.19 2.83
C SER A 165 22.16 4.91 3.55
N ALA A 166 22.11 4.67 4.87
CA ALA A 166 23.30 4.34 5.67
C ALA A 166 23.96 3.02 5.23
N ALA A 167 23.16 2.07 4.75
CA ALA A 167 23.64 0.79 4.23
C ALA A 167 24.08 0.85 2.75
N GLY A 168 24.10 2.03 2.13
CA GLY A 168 24.50 2.24 0.73
C GLY A 168 23.41 1.85 -0.29
N LEU A 169 22.19 1.64 0.16
CA LEU A 169 21.01 1.42 -0.68
C LEU A 169 20.26 2.73 -0.91
N THR A 170 19.46 2.79 -1.97
CA THR A 170 18.64 3.97 -2.25
C THR A 170 17.46 4.09 -1.29
N ALA A 171 17.24 5.31 -0.80
CA ALA A 171 16.07 5.67 0.00
C ALA A 171 14.82 5.96 -0.86
N ASP A 172 14.96 6.07 -2.19
CA ASP A 172 13.86 6.38 -3.09
C ASP A 172 12.95 5.15 -3.31
N PRO A 173 11.68 5.20 -2.87
CA PRO A 173 10.77 4.08 -3.05
C PRO A 173 10.37 3.87 -4.52
N SER A 174 10.55 4.85 -5.40
CA SER A 174 10.35 4.69 -6.85
C SER A 174 11.37 3.73 -7.47
N VAL A 175 12.64 3.82 -7.04
CA VAL A 175 13.71 2.90 -7.47
C VAL A 175 13.47 1.51 -6.88
N ARG A 176 13.09 1.43 -5.61
CA ARG A 176 12.71 0.16 -4.98
C ARG A 176 11.54 -0.50 -5.72
N ALA A 177 10.52 0.27 -6.09
CA ALA A 177 9.39 -0.22 -6.86
C ALA A 177 9.83 -0.84 -8.18
N ALA A 178 10.69 -0.15 -8.94
CA ALA A 178 11.24 -0.71 -10.18
C ALA A 178 12.07 -1.97 -9.93
N ARG A 179 12.90 -2.02 -8.87
CA ARG A 179 13.68 -3.22 -8.53
C ARG A 179 12.79 -4.42 -8.21
N VAL A 180 11.75 -4.23 -7.40
CA VAL A 180 10.78 -5.29 -7.08
C VAL A 180 10.09 -5.78 -8.34
N VAL A 181 9.57 -4.88 -9.19
CA VAL A 181 8.92 -5.28 -10.44
C VAL A 181 9.88 -6.07 -11.33
N ARG A 182 11.12 -5.61 -11.49
CA ARG A 182 12.13 -6.30 -12.30
C ARG A 182 12.43 -7.70 -11.78
N LEU A 183 12.62 -7.84 -10.48
CA LEU A 183 12.93 -9.12 -9.83
C LEU A 183 11.83 -10.16 -10.09
N PHE A 184 10.56 -9.73 -10.04
CA PHE A 184 9.41 -10.60 -10.27
C PHE A 184 9.20 -10.93 -11.75
N THR A 185 9.61 -10.05 -12.67
CA THR A 185 9.48 -10.28 -14.12
C THR A 185 10.77 -10.74 -14.79
N ASP A 186 11.80 -11.09 -14.00
CA ASP A 186 13.07 -11.50 -14.55
C ASP A 186 12.97 -12.84 -15.29
N LYS A 187 13.69 -12.93 -16.40
CA LYS A 187 13.76 -14.12 -17.25
C LYS A 187 15.04 -14.90 -17.05
N ASP A 188 15.95 -14.44 -16.17
CA ASP A 188 17.03 -15.29 -15.70
C ASP A 188 16.43 -16.60 -15.15
N PRO A 189 16.81 -17.77 -15.70
CA PRO A 189 16.27 -19.06 -15.27
C PRO A 189 16.36 -19.29 -13.75
N LYS A 190 17.43 -18.82 -13.10
CA LYS A 190 17.63 -18.99 -11.66
C LYS A 190 16.63 -18.18 -10.84
N ILE A 191 16.40 -16.93 -11.24
CA ILE A 191 15.44 -16.03 -10.58
C ILE A 191 14.02 -16.55 -10.85
N TYR A 192 13.71 -16.86 -12.10
CA TYR A 192 12.39 -17.38 -12.48
C TYR A 192 12.03 -18.66 -11.72
N GLU A 193 12.96 -19.61 -11.60
CA GLU A 193 12.74 -20.83 -10.82
C GLU A 193 12.57 -20.57 -9.32
N ALA A 194 13.30 -19.61 -8.75
CA ALA A 194 13.15 -19.22 -7.35
C ALA A 194 11.77 -18.63 -7.06
N VAL A 195 11.35 -17.66 -7.88
CA VAL A 195 10.02 -17.04 -7.81
C VAL A 195 8.93 -18.10 -7.96
N ARG A 196 9.08 -18.98 -8.96
CA ARG A 196 8.11 -20.05 -9.21
C ARG A 196 8.01 -21.02 -8.04
N ALA A 197 9.14 -21.51 -7.53
CA ALA A 197 9.17 -22.45 -6.42
C ALA A 197 8.46 -21.85 -5.20
N ALA A 198 8.83 -20.62 -4.80
CA ALA A 198 8.22 -19.93 -3.67
C ALA A 198 6.69 -19.81 -3.80
N ILE A 199 6.19 -19.40 -4.98
CA ILE A 199 4.75 -19.25 -5.22
C ILE A 199 4.05 -20.62 -5.17
N THR A 200 4.59 -21.64 -5.83
CA THR A 200 3.95 -22.96 -5.90
C THR A 200 4.01 -23.75 -4.60
N THR A 201 4.97 -23.48 -3.73
CA THR A 201 5.09 -24.13 -2.42
C THR A 201 4.05 -23.60 -1.43
N GLN A 202 3.63 -22.34 -1.58
CA GLN A 202 2.70 -21.68 -0.65
C GLN A 202 1.31 -21.41 -1.24
N SER A 203 1.06 -21.83 -2.48
CA SER A 203 -0.23 -21.62 -3.14
C SER A 203 -0.58 -22.80 -4.03
N THR A 204 -1.87 -23.11 -4.14
CA THR A 204 -2.40 -24.10 -5.08
C THR A 204 -2.48 -23.58 -6.52
N ARG A 205 -2.10 -22.31 -6.75
CA ARG A 205 -2.06 -21.68 -8.07
C ARG A 205 -1.09 -22.39 -9.02
N LYS A 206 -1.65 -23.14 -9.97
CA LYS A 206 -0.88 -23.88 -11.00
C LYS A 206 -0.30 -22.98 -12.10
N ARG A 207 -0.85 -21.78 -12.31
CA ARG A 207 -0.47 -20.87 -13.40
C ARG A 207 0.02 -19.54 -12.87
N ILE A 208 1.33 -19.31 -13.01
CA ILE A 208 1.96 -18.02 -12.71
C ILE A 208 1.89 -17.16 -13.96
N THR A 209 1.10 -16.10 -13.89
CA THR A 209 0.95 -15.11 -14.98
C THR A 209 1.68 -13.83 -14.62
N THR A 210 2.05 -13.02 -15.63
CA THR A 210 2.64 -11.69 -15.39
C THR A 210 1.74 -10.78 -14.54
N LYS A 211 0.42 -10.90 -14.71
CA LYS A 211 -0.56 -10.17 -13.89
C LYS A 211 -0.40 -10.54 -12.40
N LEU A 212 -0.31 -11.84 -12.10
CA LEU A 212 -0.08 -12.31 -10.73
C LEU A 212 1.25 -11.79 -10.17
N LEU A 213 2.31 -11.80 -10.98
CA LEU A 213 3.62 -11.30 -10.56
C LEU A 213 3.55 -9.81 -10.20
N PHE A 214 2.80 -8.99 -10.95
CA PHE A 214 2.57 -7.59 -10.60
C PHE A 214 1.69 -7.41 -9.36
N GLU A 215 0.71 -8.27 -9.14
CA GLU A 215 -0.13 -8.27 -7.93
C GLU A 215 0.71 -8.53 -6.67
N ILE A 216 1.60 -9.53 -6.71
CA ILE A 216 2.51 -9.86 -5.60
C ILE A 216 3.57 -8.75 -5.42
N ALA A 217 4.19 -8.28 -6.51
CA ALA A 217 5.14 -7.17 -6.47
C ALA A 217 4.52 -5.91 -5.84
N THR A 218 3.28 -5.57 -6.21
CA THR A 218 2.56 -4.41 -5.68
C THR A 218 2.41 -4.48 -4.16
N SER A 219 2.14 -5.66 -3.60
CA SER A 219 2.05 -5.86 -2.15
C SER A 219 3.34 -5.48 -1.42
N LEU A 220 4.51 -5.88 -1.94
CA LEU A 220 5.80 -5.50 -1.36
C LEU A 220 6.06 -3.99 -1.51
N ILE A 221 5.75 -3.44 -2.68
CA ILE A 221 5.97 -2.02 -2.99
C ILE A 221 5.20 -1.10 -2.04
N LEU A 222 3.94 -1.45 -1.71
CA LEU A 222 3.10 -0.63 -0.84
C LEU A 222 3.59 -0.55 0.61
N ARG A 223 4.54 -1.38 1.04
CA ARG A 223 5.10 -1.29 2.41
C ARG A 223 5.88 -0.01 2.65
N SER A 224 6.42 0.64 1.62
CA SER A 224 7.04 1.98 1.76
C SER A 224 6.03 3.11 1.76
N LEU A 225 4.74 2.86 1.52
CA LEU A 225 3.75 3.91 1.48
C LEU A 225 3.33 4.30 2.91
N PRO A 226 3.62 5.54 3.37
CA PRO A 226 3.20 6.01 4.68
C PRO A 226 1.72 6.45 4.65
N GLU A 227 0.81 5.56 4.26
CA GLU A 227 -0.64 5.83 4.22
C GLU A 227 -1.35 5.00 5.29
N ALA A 228 -1.88 5.67 6.30
CA ALA A 228 -2.59 5.04 7.42
C ALA A 228 -4.04 4.67 7.05
N ASP A 229 -4.66 5.36 6.09
CA ASP A 229 -6.03 5.09 5.67
C ASP A 229 -6.10 3.81 4.82
N ALA A 230 -6.69 2.76 5.38
CA ALA A 230 -6.86 1.46 4.73
C ALA A 230 -7.59 1.55 3.38
N ARG A 231 -8.59 2.42 3.25
CA ARG A 231 -9.35 2.60 1.99
C ARG A 231 -8.50 3.25 0.92
N LYS A 232 -7.70 4.27 1.28
CA LYS A 232 -6.77 4.90 0.35
C LYS A 232 -5.66 3.92 -0.06
N ARG A 233 -5.10 3.17 0.89
CA ARG A 233 -4.08 2.16 0.62
C ARG A 233 -4.59 1.09 -0.35
N GLU A 234 -5.81 0.59 -0.16
CA GLU A 234 -6.39 -0.41 -1.06
C GLU A 234 -6.71 0.16 -2.44
N ARG A 235 -7.16 1.42 -2.52
CA ARG A 235 -7.31 2.11 -3.80
C ARG A 235 -5.98 2.26 -4.52
N THR A 236 -4.91 2.64 -3.82
CA THR A 236 -3.56 2.73 -4.37
C THR A 236 -3.06 1.37 -4.84
N ARG A 237 -3.33 0.29 -4.09
CA ARG A 237 -3.03 -1.09 -4.49
C ARG A 237 -3.65 -1.43 -5.84
N ARG A 238 -4.96 -1.17 -5.99
CA ARG A 238 -5.68 -1.41 -7.25
C ARG A 238 -5.06 -0.64 -8.42
N TYR A 239 -4.74 0.63 -8.22
CA TYR A 239 -4.21 1.47 -9.29
C TYR A 239 -2.78 1.10 -9.67
N LEU A 240 -1.96 0.74 -8.68
CA LEU A 240 -0.55 0.43 -8.89
C LEU A 240 -0.38 -0.92 -9.60
N LYS A 241 -1.19 -1.94 -9.25
CA LYS A 241 -1.13 -3.23 -9.98
C LYS A 241 -1.50 -3.12 -11.45
N ASP A 242 -2.38 -2.19 -11.80
CA ASP A 242 -2.75 -1.88 -13.20
C ASP A 242 -1.81 -0.85 -13.87
N ALA A 243 -0.85 -0.29 -13.13
CA ALA A 243 0.17 0.63 -13.67
C ALA A 243 1.37 -0.08 -14.26
N PHE A 244 1.62 -1.33 -13.88
CA PHE A 244 2.68 -2.15 -14.45
C PHE A 244 2.16 -2.90 -15.67
N SER A 245 2.70 -2.58 -16.84
CA SER A 245 2.29 -3.17 -18.11
C SER A 245 3.11 -4.42 -18.47
N VAL A 246 2.59 -5.22 -19.41
CA VAL A 246 3.30 -6.40 -19.93
C VAL A 246 4.64 -6.07 -20.60
N GLU A 247 4.87 -4.81 -20.98
CA GLU A 247 6.15 -4.36 -21.51
C GLU A 247 7.27 -4.46 -20.45
N LEU A 248 6.93 -4.37 -19.16
CA LEU A 248 7.88 -4.57 -18.06
C LEU A 248 8.28 -6.04 -17.86
N ALA A 249 7.66 -6.98 -18.58
CA ALA A 249 8.10 -8.37 -18.64
C ALA A 249 9.11 -8.64 -19.78
N LYS A 250 9.48 -7.62 -20.56
CA LYS A 250 10.58 -7.69 -21.54
C LYS A 250 11.92 -7.45 -20.84
N GLU A 251 13.01 -7.45 -21.60
CA GLU A 251 14.35 -7.20 -21.07
C GLU A 251 14.54 -5.71 -20.74
N TRP A 252 15.03 -5.45 -19.54
CA TRP A 252 15.49 -4.17 -19.01
C TRP A 252 16.17 -4.44 -17.66
N GLU A 253 16.86 -3.45 -17.12
CA GLU A 253 17.50 -3.53 -15.81
C GLU A 253 16.96 -2.45 -14.88
N ALA A 254 16.70 -2.81 -13.62
CA ALA A 254 16.44 -1.83 -12.58
C ALA A 254 17.78 -1.25 -12.11
N THR A 255 18.28 -0.26 -12.84
CA THR A 255 19.51 0.44 -12.47
C THR A 255 19.29 1.32 -11.24
N PHE A 256 20.38 1.85 -10.69
CA PHE A 256 20.35 2.87 -9.63
C PHE A 256 20.70 4.27 -10.17
N ARG A 257 20.58 4.47 -11.50
CA ARG A 257 20.85 5.77 -12.12
C ARG A 257 19.94 6.85 -11.53
N PRO A 258 20.42 8.10 -11.34
CA PRO A 258 19.55 9.22 -10.99
C PRO A 258 18.46 9.44 -12.04
N GLY A 259 17.28 9.95 -11.63
CA GLY A 259 16.13 10.13 -12.50
C GLY A 259 16.40 10.95 -13.77
N HIS A 260 17.22 12.00 -13.69
CA HIS A 260 17.58 12.82 -14.85
C HIS A 260 18.42 12.05 -15.89
N VAL A 261 19.43 11.29 -15.45
CA VAL A 261 20.26 10.45 -16.33
C VAL A 261 19.41 9.38 -17.01
N LEU A 262 18.48 8.77 -16.25
CA LEU A 262 17.55 7.79 -16.79
C LEU A 262 16.62 8.40 -17.86
N THR A 263 16.16 9.63 -17.61
CA THR A 263 15.31 10.37 -18.55
C THR A 263 16.06 10.69 -19.85
N GLU A 264 17.30 11.17 -19.77
CA GLU A 264 18.14 11.43 -20.94
C GLU A 264 18.39 10.17 -21.76
N ALA A 265 18.68 9.04 -21.10
CA ALA A 265 18.85 7.75 -21.77
C ALA A 265 17.57 7.29 -22.48
N ALA A 266 16.40 7.47 -21.85
CA ALA A 266 15.11 7.16 -22.47
C ALA A 266 14.78 8.11 -23.65
N LEU A 267 15.18 9.37 -23.61
CA LEU A 267 15.03 10.31 -24.74
C LEU A 267 15.94 9.93 -25.91
N ALA A 268 17.16 9.47 -25.62
CA ALA A 268 18.09 8.98 -26.64
C ALA A 268 17.53 7.75 -27.36
N GLU A 269 16.92 6.81 -26.62
CA GLU A 269 16.20 5.66 -27.17
C GLU A 269 15.11 6.08 -28.17
N ILE A 270 14.28 7.08 -27.80
CA ILE A 270 13.23 7.60 -28.69
C ILE A 270 13.80 8.24 -29.95
N THR A 271 14.89 9.01 -29.82
CA THR A 271 15.49 9.72 -30.96
C THR A 271 16.04 8.75 -32.01
N ILE A 272 16.56 7.60 -31.57
CA ILE A 272 17.05 6.53 -32.44
C ILE A 272 15.89 5.65 -32.95
N GLY A 273 14.70 5.76 -32.36
CA GLY A 273 13.53 4.97 -32.69
C GLY A 273 13.51 3.57 -32.06
N ASP A 274 14.41 3.31 -31.11
CA ASP A 274 14.53 2.03 -30.41
C ASP A 274 14.16 2.19 -28.93
N VAL A 275 12.86 2.10 -28.65
CA VAL A 275 12.31 2.23 -27.29
C VAL A 275 12.65 0.98 -26.48
N GLY A 276 13.78 1.07 -25.77
CA GLY A 276 14.52 -0.03 -25.17
C GLY A 276 14.38 -0.16 -23.66
N GLN A 277 15.51 -0.26 -22.97
CA GLN A 277 15.59 -0.60 -21.56
C GLN A 277 15.37 0.61 -20.65
N ALA A 278 15.95 1.78 -20.98
CA ALA A 278 15.85 2.98 -20.17
C ALA A 278 14.41 3.50 -20.11
N SER A 279 13.68 3.45 -21.24
CA SER A 279 12.27 3.81 -21.29
C SER A 279 11.37 2.87 -20.48
N ARG A 280 11.67 1.55 -20.43
CA ARG A 280 10.97 0.58 -19.57
C ARG A 280 11.27 0.79 -18.09
N GLU A 281 12.53 1.02 -17.75
CA GLU A 281 12.93 1.33 -16.38
C GLU A 281 12.27 2.64 -15.91
N LEU A 282 12.25 3.68 -16.74
CA LEU A 282 11.58 4.94 -16.43
C LEU A 282 10.07 4.76 -16.24
N ALA A 283 9.42 3.94 -17.08
CA ALA A 283 8.03 3.57 -16.92
C ALA A 283 7.76 2.87 -15.57
N ALA A 284 8.61 1.91 -15.18
CA ALA A 284 8.48 1.21 -13.91
C ALA A 284 8.65 2.17 -12.71
N ARG A 285 9.65 3.05 -12.75
CA ARG A 285 9.91 4.01 -11.66
C ARG A 285 8.82 5.07 -11.53
N SER A 286 8.34 5.61 -12.67
CA SER A 286 7.33 6.67 -12.69
C SER A 286 5.91 6.18 -12.36
N ALA A 287 5.61 4.89 -12.50
CA ALA A 287 4.33 4.32 -12.09
C ALA A 287 4.02 4.59 -10.61
N TYR A 288 5.02 4.43 -9.73
CA TYR A 288 4.87 4.67 -8.29
C TYR A 288 4.44 6.12 -7.96
N PRO A 289 5.22 7.18 -8.31
CA PRO A 289 4.85 8.55 -7.98
C PRO A 289 3.56 9.01 -8.65
N LEU A 290 3.28 8.57 -9.88
CA LEU A 290 2.04 8.96 -10.59
C LEU A 290 0.80 8.40 -9.90
N VAL A 291 0.85 7.15 -9.42
CA VAL A 291 -0.28 6.53 -8.73
C VAL A 291 -0.39 7.00 -7.29
N VAL A 292 0.72 7.04 -6.55
CA VAL A 292 0.75 7.45 -5.13
C VAL A 292 0.33 8.90 -4.94
N ALA A 293 0.74 9.80 -5.83
CA ALA A 293 0.30 11.20 -5.79
C ALA A 293 -1.14 11.41 -6.27
N GLY A 294 -1.81 10.36 -6.77
CA GLY A 294 -3.15 10.43 -7.36
C GLY A 294 -3.21 11.11 -8.73
N SER A 295 -2.06 11.29 -9.39
CA SER A 295 -1.95 11.88 -10.73
C SER A 295 -2.40 10.92 -11.84
N LEU A 296 -2.44 9.61 -11.58
CA LEU A 296 -2.94 8.60 -12.52
C LEU A 296 -3.77 7.55 -11.76
N THR A 297 -5.00 7.29 -12.21
CA THR A 297 -5.95 6.41 -11.52
C THR A 297 -6.49 5.34 -12.46
N ALA A 298 -6.81 4.15 -11.95
CA ALA A 298 -7.47 3.11 -12.77
C ALA A 298 -8.97 3.40 -12.93
N ASP A 299 -9.62 2.61 -13.80
CA ASP A 299 -11.07 2.68 -14.01
C ASP A 299 -11.82 2.54 -12.67
N ARG A 300 -12.74 3.49 -12.42
CA ARG A 300 -13.56 3.53 -11.20
C ARG A 300 -14.89 2.80 -11.37
N GLY A 301 -15.12 2.15 -12.51
CA GLY A 301 -16.33 1.38 -12.80
C GLY A 301 -17.43 2.20 -13.46
N THR A 302 -18.62 1.59 -13.60
CA THR A 302 -19.77 2.15 -14.33
C THR A 302 -20.78 2.90 -13.46
N GLN A 303 -20.79 2.68 -12.14
CA GLN A 303 -21.72 3.37 -11.24
C GLN A 303 -21.25 4.80 -10.94
N ASN A 304 -22.07 5.80 -11.27
CA ASN A 304 -21.84 7.23 -11.01
C ASN A 304 -20.51 7.81 -11.56
N ASN A 305 -19.93 7.16 -12.57
CA ASN A 305 -18.63 7.56 -13.13
C ASN A 305 -18.75 7.86 -14.63
N ASN A 306 -18.57 9.13 -15.00
CA ASN A 306 -18.50 9.60 -16.38
C ASN A 306 -17.06 9.62 -16.92
N GLN A 307 -16.18 8.72 -16.45
CA GLN A 307 -14.82 8.62 -16.98
C GLN A 307 -14.88 8.17 -18.44
N PRO A 308 -14.59 9.06 -19.41
CA PRO A 308 -14.72 8.73 -20.83
C PRO A 308 -13.59 7.80 -21.29
N ASP A 309 -12.45 7.84 -20.59
CA ASP A 309 -11.26 7.06 -20.89
C ASP A 309 -10.99 6.03 -19.79
N ARG A 310 -11.29 4.77 -20.10
CA ARG A 310 -11.16 3.61 -19.19
C ARG A 310 -9.82 2.88 -19.30
N ARG A 311 -8.82 3.45 -19.99
CA ARG A 311 -7.51 2.82 -20.12
C ARG A 311 -6.89 2.55 -18.77
N LYS A 312 -6.13 1.45 -18.67
CA LYS A 312 -5.37 1.17 -17.44
C LYS A 312 -4.22 2.19 -17.29
N PRO A 313 -3.80 2.52 -16.06
CA PRO A 313 -2.63 3.38 -15.85
C PRO A 313 -1.40 2.93 -16.64
N GLY A 314 -1.15 1.62 -16.73
CA GLY A 314 -0.02 1.06 -17.47
C GLY A 314 -0.10 1.32 -18.98
N GLU A 315 -1.30 1.39 -19.56
CA GLU A 315 -1.49 1.72 -20.98
C GLU A 315 -1.17 3.19 -21.26
N VAL A 316 -1.47 4.08 -20.31
CA VAL A 316 -1.11 5.51 -20.40
C VAL A 316 0.40 5.67 -20.29
N ILE A 317 1.03 4.98 -19.33
CA ILE A 317 2.50 5.01 -19.14
C ILE A 317 3.21 4.40 -20.36
N ASP A 318 2.71 3.30 -20.93
CA ASP A 318 3.24 2.72 -22.17
C ASP A 318 3.12 3.67 -23.36
N ARG A 319 2.07 4.49 -23.39
CA ARG A 319 1.95 5.54 -24.42
C ARG A 319 2.95 6.67 -24.20
N MET A 320 3.19 7.04 -22.94
CA MET A 320 4.16 8.09 -22.59
C MET A 320 5.59 7.67 -22.92
N ARG A 321 5.99 6.42 -22.66
CA ARG A 321 7.37 5.96 -22.88
C ARG A 321 7.79 5.93 -24.35
N VAL A 322 6.85 5.98 -25.30
CA VAL A 322 7.12 5.99 -26.75
C VAL A 322 7.04 7.40 -27.35
N MET A 323 6.83 8.45 -26.54
CA MET A 323 6.78 9.85 -26.98
C MET A 323 7.81 10.68 -26.23
N GLU A 324 8.45 11.62 -26.92
CA GLU A 324 9.44 12.50 -26.30
C GLU A 324 8.82 13.31 -25.15
N HIS A 325 7.67 13.95 -25.38
CA HIS A 325 6.91 14.66 -24.34
C HIS A 325 6.51 13.75 -23.18
N GLY A 326 6.13 12.51 -23.48
CA GLY A 326 5.76 11.52 -22.47
C GLY A 326 6.94 11.15 -21.57
N VAL A 327 8.11 10.87 -22.15
CA VAL A 327 9.34 10.60 -21.39
C VAL A 327 9.74 11.79 -20.51
N ARG A 328 9.65 13.02 -21.02
CA ARG A 328 9.88 14.24 -20.21
C ARG A 328 8.91 14.31 -19.03
N GLN A 329 7.63 14.00 -19.25
CA GLN A 329 6.62 13.99 -18.19
C GLN A 329 6.83 12.87 -17.16
N LEU A 330 7.27 11.67 -17.57
CA LEU A 330 7.64 10.57 -16.65
C LEU A 330 8.87 10.97 -15.82
N GLY A 331 9.89 11.56 -16.45
CA GLY A 331 11.09 12.06 -15.78
C GLY A 331 10.77 13.13 -14.74
N GLN A 332 9.90 14.08 -15.08
CA GLN A 332 9.44 15.12 -14.15
C GLN A 332 8.70 14.53 -12.95
N ALA A 333 7.87 13.50 -13.16
CA ALA A 333 7.15 12.85 -12.06
C ALA A 333 8.10 12.17 -11.07
N VAL A 334 9.17 11.54 -11.55
CA VAL A 334 10.22 10.96 -10.70
C VAL A 334 10.96 12.08 -9.94
N ALA A 335 11.43 13.12 -10.64
CA ALA A 335 12.19 14.22 -10.02
C ALA A 335 11.38 15.01 -8.97
N ASP A 336 10.09 15.23 -9.22
CA ASP A 336 9.21 15.88 -8.24
C ASP A 336 9.01 15.03 -7.01
N PHE A 337 8.83 13.71 -7.19
CA PHE A 337 8.64 12.80 -6.09
C PHE A 337 9.90 12.65 -5.22
N GLU A 338 11.08 12.54 -5.85
CA GLU A 338 12.38 12.60 -5.16
C GLU A 338 12.53 13.87 -4.31
N SER A 339 11.92 14.98 -4.76
CA SER A 339 11.92 16.27 -4.05
C SER A 339 10.76 16.43 -3.04
N GLY A 340 9.97 15.39 -2.78
CA GLY A 340 8.80 15.45 -1.90
C GLY A 340 7.65 16.31 -2.44
N ARG A 341 7.62 16.59 -3.75
CA ARG A 341 6.58 17.38 -4.42
C ARG A 341 5.57 16.48 -5.13
N ARG A 342 4.38 17.02 -5.35
CA ARG A 342 3.41 16.40 -6.26
C ARG A 342 3.88 16.56 -7.71
N PRO A 343 3.67 15.55 -8.57
CA PRO A 343 4.06 15.62 -9.97
C PRO A 343 3.47 16.85 -10.68
N ARG A 344 4.32 17.61 -11.37
CA ARG A 344 3.93 18.80 -12.14
C ARG A 344 3.78 18.46 -13.62
N ALA A 345 2.90 19.19 -14.30
CA ALA A 345 2.69 19.04 -15.73
C ALA A 345 3.80 19.75 -16.51
N VAL A 346 4.35 19.09 -17.53
CA VAL A 346 5.35 19.69 -18.43
C VAL A 346 4.79 19.93 -19.84
N ASP A 347 5.37 20.90 -20.53
CA ASP A 347 5.15 21.10 -21.97
C ASP A 347 6.00 20.14 -22.82
N GLU A 348 5.88 20.24 -24.14
CA GLU A 348 6.57 19.39 -25.11
C GLU A 348 8.11 19.47 -25.01
N HIS A 349 8.63 20.59 -24.48
CA HIS A 349 10.06 20.80 -24.27
C HIS A 349 10.53 20.35 -22.88
N GLY A 350 9.60 19.95 -22.01
CA GLY A 350 9.89 19.49 -20.65
C GLY A 350 9.93 20.62 -19.62
N ALA A 351 9.53 21.84 -19.98
CA ALA A 351 9.41 22.92 -19.01
C ALA A 351 8.11 22.77 -18.22
N VAL A 352 8.15 23.07 -16.92
CA VAL A 352 6.97 23.02 -16.05
C VAL A 352 5.95 24.06 -16.53
N ARG A 353 4.71 23.62 -16.75
CA ARG A 353 3.64 24.48 -17.21
C ARG A 353 3.17 25.38 -16.08
N ILE A 354 3.02 26.65 -16.39
CA ILE A 354 2.56 27.68 -15.45
C ILE A 354 1.18 28.18 -15.92
N ASN A 355 0.28 28.42 -14.97
CA ASN A 355 -1.02 29.00 -15.26
C ASN A 355 -0.94 30.52 -15.46
N LYS A 356 -2.07 31.15 -15.82
CA LYS A 356 -2.16 32.62 -16.03
C LYS A 356 -1.83 33.46 -14.79
N HIS A 357 -1.77 32.84 -13.61
CA HIS A 357 -1.47 33.47 -12.33
C HIS A 357 -0.05 33.19 -11.85
N GLY A 358 0.82 32.61 -12.68
CA GLY A 358 2.20 32.32 -12.30
C GLY A 358 2.38 31.06 -11.44
N LYS A 359 1.33 30.27 -11.23
CA LYS A 359 1.39 29.02 -10.43
C LYS A 359 1.65 27.82 -11.32
N GLU A 360 2.58 26.97 -10.89
CA GLU A 360 2.88 25.69 -11.54
C GLU A 360 1.65 24.77 -11.55
N LEU A 361 1.40 24.14 -12.68
CA LEU A 361 0.28 23.23 -12.87
C LEU A 361 0.66 21.82 -12.40
N LEU A 362 -0.17 21.24 -11.55
CA LEU A 362 -0.06 19.83 -11.18
C LEU A 362 -0.61 18.95 -12.30
N ILE A 363 0.04 17.80 -12.53
CA ILE A 363 -0.46 16.85 -13.51
C ILE A 363 -1.57 15.99 -12.91
N ARG A 364 -2.69 15.86 -13.63
CA ARG A 364 -3.88 15.10 -13.22
C ARG A 364 -4.18 13.98 -14.22
N ASP A 365 -4.96 13.01 -13.79
CA ASP A 365 -5.31 11.83 -14.58
C ASP A 365 -5.98 12.19 -15.92
N PRO A 366 -6.98 13.11 -15.99
CA PRO A 366 -7.54 13.53 -17.26
C PRO A 366 -6.54 14.25 -18.17
N ASP A 367 -5.57 14.97 -17.60
CA ASP A 367 -4.55 15.68 -18.36
C ASP A 367 -3.62 14.67 -19.04
N LEU A 368 -3.13 13.65 -18.32
CA LEU A 368 -2.29 12.58 -18.88
C LEU A 368 -3.02 11.81 -19.97
N ARG A 369 -4.26 11.40 -19.72
CA ARG A 369 -5.07 10.64 -20.66
C ARG A 369 -5.33 11.42 -21.94
N ARG A 370 -5.63 12.71 -21.84
CA ARG A 370 -5.85 13.60 -22.99
C ARG A 370 -4.56 13.86 -23.78
N MET A 371 -3.46 14.16 -23.10
CA MET A 371 -2.18 14.45 -23.76
C MET A 371 -1.59 13.22 -24.46
N PHE A 372 -1.74 12.04 -23.85
CA PHE A 372 -1.17 10.78 -24.33
C PHE A 372 -2.28 9.83 -24.78
N ALA A 373 -3.05 10.25 -25.80
CA ALA A 373 -4.12 9.45 -26.41
C ALA A 373 -3.59 8.18 -27.11
N SER A 374 -4.44 7.17 -27.27
CA SER A 374 -4.11 5.91 -27.94
C SER A 374 -3.61 6.11 -29.37
N ALA A 375 -2.73 5.22 -29.82
CA ALA A 375 -2.24 5.24 -31.21
C ALA A 375 -3.41 5.15 -32.21
N GLY A 376 -3.40 6.01 -33.24
CA GLY A 376 -4.42 6.03 -34.28
C GLY A 376 -5.72 6.78 -33.93
N GLN A 377 -5.89 7.26 -32.70
CA GLN A 377 -6.96 8.19 -32.38
C GLN A 377 -6.45 9.63 -32.49
N PRO A 378 -7.19 10.55 -33.15
CA PRO A 378 -6.83 11.95 -33.14
C PRO A 378 -6.74 12.43 -31.70
N ALA A 379 -5.72 13.23 -31.37
CA ALA A 379 -5.65 13.90 -30.07
C ALA A 379 -7.01 14.55 -29.82
N PRO A 380 -7.71 14.20 -28.73
CA PRO A 380 -9.06 14.67 -28.54
C PRO A 380 -9.08 16.19 -28.58
N ILE A 381 -9.88 16.74 -29.48
CA ILE A 381 -10.23 18.17 -29.46
C ILE A 381 -10.64 18.47 -28.02
N PRO A 382 -10.08 19.49 -27.35
CA PRO A 382 -10.36 19.75 -25.96
C PRO A 382 -11.88 19.75 -25.74
N ALA A 383 -12.40 18.70 -25.12
CA ALA A 383 -13.77 18.71 -24.67
C ALA A 383 -13.87 19.90 -23.70
N ALA A 384 -14.83 20.78 -23.93
CA ALA A 384 -15.08 21.88 -23.02
C ALA A 384 -15.27 21.28 -21.62
N GLU A 385 -14.45 21.71 -20.67
CA GLU A 385 -14.49 21.24 -19.29
C GLU A 385 -15.93 21.27 -18.80
N THR A 386 -16.47 20.11 -18.43
CA THR A 386 -17.88 20.03 -18.05
C THR A 386 -18.10 20.90 -16.82
N ALA A 387 -19.31 21.45 -16.63
CA ALA A 387 -19.62 22.23 -15.44
C ALA A 387 -19.37 21.42 -14.14
N SER A 388 -19.50 20.10 -14.22
CA SER A 388 -19.24 19.18 -13.11
C SER A 388 -17.74 19.06 -12.79
N GLU A 389 -16.89 18.94 -13.80
CA GLU A 389 -15.43 18.89 -13.62
C GLU A 389 -14.89 20.21 -13.06
N ARG A 390 -15.36 21.35 -13.59
CA ARG A 390 -15.01 22.68 -13.06
C ARG A 390 -15.40 22.84 -11.60
N LEU A 391 -16.61 22.40 -11.24
CA LEU A 391 -17.08 22.44 -9.86
C LEU A 391 -16.25 21.53 -8.95
N HIS A 392 -15.94 20.31 -9.38
CA HIS A 392 -15.13 19.38 -8.59
C HIS A 392 -13.70 19.91 -8.38
N ASN A 393 -13.08 20.45 -9.43
CA ASN A 393 -11.77 21.09 -9.37
C ASN A 393 -11.79 22.28 -8.39
N ALA A 394 -12.78 23.17 -8.50
CA ALA A 394 -12.92 24.32 -7.61
C ALA A 394 -13.15 23.91 -6.14
N LEU A 395 -13.92 22.83 -5.89
CA LEU A 395 -14.12 22.29 -4.53
C LEU A 395 -12.85 21.67 -3.96
N SER A 396 -12.05 20.98 -4.78
CA SER A 396 -10.75 20.41 -4.36
C SER A 396 -9.71 21.51 -4.07
N GLU A 397 -9.69 22.56 -4.89
CA GLU A 397 -8.86 23.75 -4.66
C GLU A 397 -9.26 24.48 -3.37
N LEU A 398 -10.57 24.64 -3.12
CA LEU A 398 -11.08 25.20 -1.88
C LEU A 398 -10.68 24.36 -0.66
N GLY A 399 -10.82 23.04 -0.72
CA GLY A 399 -10.38 22.15 0.36
C GLY A 399 -8.88 22.26 0.65
N SER A 400 -8.06 22.35 -0.40
CA SER A 400 -6.62 22.56 -0.27
C SER A 400 -6.27 23.93 0.32
N ALA A 401 -7.01 24.97 -0.06
CA ALA A 401 -6.84 26.31 0.50
C ALA A 401 -7.21 26.37 1.99
N ILE A 402 -8.31 25.71 2.40
CA ILE A 402 -8.69 25.61 3.82
C ILE A 402 -7.61 24.91 4.63
N GLN A 403 -7.05 23.80 4.11
CA GLN A 403 -5.95 23.11 4.77
C GLN A 403 -4.71 24.01 4.89
N THR A 404 -4.37 24.75 3.83
CA THR A 404 -3.25 25.70 3.83
C THR A 404 -3.43 26.80 4.87
N VAL A 405 -4.65 27.34 5.01
CA VAL A 405 -4.96 28.32 6.08
C VAL A 405 -4.77 27.69 7.45
N SER A 406 -5.27 26.46 7.68
CA SER A 406 -5.09 25.75 8.96
C SER A 406 -3.61 25.52 9.30
N ASP A 407 -2.82 25.08 8.33
CA ASP A 407 -1.40 24.83 8.53
C ASP A 407 -0.61 26.13 8.76
N THR A 408 -1.00 27.22 8.08
CA THR A 408 -0.38 28.54 8.28
C THR A 408 -0.65 29.08 9.68
N VAL A 409 -1.85 28.88 10.22
CA VAL A 409 -2.17 29.25 11.62
C VAL A 409 -1.25 28.52 12.59
N LYS A 410 -1.05 27.21 12.42
CA LYS A 410 -0.10 26.45 13.26
C LYS A 410 1.31 26.99 13.17
N VAL A 411 1.78 27.38 11.98
CA VAL A 411 3.10 28.00 11.80
C VAL A 411 3.19 29.30 12.58
N ILE A 412 2.17 30.17 12.51
CA ILE A 412 2.13 31.43 13.28
C ILE A 412 2.20 31.15 14.78
N GLU A 413 1.48 30.15 15.28
CA GLU A 413 1.49 29.74 16.69
C GLU A 413 2.85 29.19 17.15
N THR A 414 3.69 28.69 16.23
CA THR A 414 5.03 28.19 16.55
C THR A 414 6.13 29.27 16.59
N VAL A 415 5.85 30.50 16.14
CA VAL A 415 6.85 31.58 16.15
C VAL A 415 7.06 32.07 17.59
N VAL A 416 8.16 31.65 18.22
CA VAL A 416 8.48 32.02 19.61
C VAL A 416 9.42 33.23 19.69
N SER A 417 9.24 34.04 20.72
CA SER A 417 10.15 35.14 21.09
C SER A 417 11.35 34.61 21.88
N ASP A 418 12.35 35.46 22.15
CA ASP A 418 13.60 35.08 22.84
C ASP A 418 13.37 34.51 24.25
N ASP A 419 12.19 34.72 24.85
CA ASP A 419 11.76 34.20 26.15
C ASP A 419 10.98 32.87 26.07
N GLY A 420 10.82 32.31 24.88
CA GLY A 420 10.11 31.05 24.62
C GLY A 420 8.59 31.17 24.55
N THR A 421 8.02 32.37 24.66
CA THR A 421 6.57 32.57 24.50
C THR A 421 6.17 32.71 23.02
N PRO A 422 5.01 32.20 22.59
CA PRO A 422 4.51 32.46 21.23
C PRO A 422 4.36 33.96 20.99
N THR A 423 5.06 34.46 19.96
CA THR A 423 5.15 35.88 19.62
C THR A 423 3.78 36.47 19.31
N ILE A 424 2.88 35.67 18.72
CA ILE A 424 1.52 36.08 18.42
C ILE A 424 0.68 36.37 19.67
N ASP A 425 0.95 35.70 20.79
CA ASP A 425 0.24 35.92 22.07
C ASP A 425 0.64 37.25 22.73
N VAL A 426 1.85 37.73 22.45
CA VAL A 426 2.39 38.97 23.01
C VAL A 426 2.12 40.17 22.09
N MET A 427 2.37 40.01 20.78
CA MET A 427 2.26 41.10 19.81
C MET A 427 0.86 41.23 19.20
N GLY A 428 0.08 40.15 19.18
CA GLY A 428 -1.18 40.10 18.45
C GLY A 428 -1.00 40.26 16.93
N ALA A 429 -2.12 40.36 16.23
CA ALA A 429 -2.16 40.67 14.79
C ALA A 429 -2.93 41.98 14.57
N GLU A 430 -2.65 42.63 13.43
CA GLU A 430 -3.25 43.91 13.09
C GLU A 430 -4.79 43.78 12.99
N PRO A 431 -5.58 44.58 13.75
CA PRO A 431 -7.03 44.41 13.82
C PRO A 431 -7.75 44.52 12.46
N GLY A 432 -7.23 45.38 11.56
CA GLY A 432 -7.78 45.55 10.22
C GLY A 432 -7.67 44.29 9.36
N ASP A 433 -6.52 43.62 9.43
CA ASP A 433 -6.28 42.36 8.72
C ASP A 433 -7.11 41.23 9.32
N CYS A 434 -7.18 41.12 10.65
CA CYS A 434 -8.03 40.15 11.32
C CYS A 434 -9.52 40.31 10.96
N ALA A 435 -10.02 41.55 10.88
CA ALA A 435 -11.39 41.81 10.47
C ALA A 435 -11.62 41.37 9.01
N ALA A 436 -10.72 41.71 8.10
CA ALA A 436 -10.82 41.31 6.69
C ALA A 436 -10.78 39.78 6.50
N TRP A 437 -9.89 39.09 7.21
CA TRP A 437 -9.79 37.63 7.16
C TRP A 437 -11.04 36.97 7.74
N ARG A 438 -11.52 37.46 8.88
CA ARG A 438 -12.75 36.96 9.52
C ARG A 438 -13.95 37.08 8.59
N ASP A 439 -14.13 38.23 7.95
CA ASP A 439 -15.26 38.47 7.06
C ASP A 439 -15.20 37.55 5.82
N ALA A 440 -13.99 37.33 5.28
CA ALA A 440 -13.78 36.38 4.18
C ALA A 440 -14.10 34.93 4.60
N LEU A 441 -13.61 34.48 5.76
CA LEU A 441 -13.88 33.14 6.29
C LEU A 441 -15.37 32.94 6.61
N PHE A 442 -16.02 33.95 7.18
CA PHE A 442 -17.44 33.90 7.52
C PHE A 442 -18.31 33.81 6.26
N SER A 443 -17.95 34.53 5.20
CA SER A 443 -18.64 34.43 3.90
C SER A 443 -18.53 33.03 3.29
N VAL A 444 -17.39 32.35 3.45
CA VAL A 444 -17.21 30.96 3.03
C VAL A 444 -18.04 30.03 3.90
N LEU A 445 -17.97 30.19 5.22
CA LEU A 445 -18.70 29.38 6.20
C LEU A 445 -20.21 29.39 5.93
N GLN A 446 -20.79 30.54 5.58
CA GLN A 446 -22.22 30.66 5.25
C GLN A 446 -22.65 29.88 4.00
N LYS A 447 -21.72 29.62 3.07
CA LYS A 447 -22.03 28.91 1.81
C LYS A 447 -21.98 27.39 1.95
N LEU A 448 -21.16 26.87 2.86
CA LEU A 448 -20.95 25.42 3.02
C LEU A 448 -22.26 24.65 3.32
N PRO A 449 -23.11 25.08 4.27
CA PRO A 449 -24.37 24.38 4.54
C PRO A 449 -25.33 24.39 3.35
N ILE A 450 -25.32 25.47 2.57
CA ILE A 450 -26.17 25.59 1.36
C ILE A 450 -25.71 24.60 0.30
N TRP A 451 -24.40 24.43 0.12
CA TRP A 451 -23.85 23.46 -0.85
C TRP A 451 -24.08 22.03 -0.40
N GLU A 452 -23.93 21.75 0.89
CA GLU A 452 -24.25 20.45 1.50
C GLU A 452 -25.72 20.08 1.31
N GLN A 453 -26.65 20.99 1.66
CA GLN A 453 -28.08 20.78 1.45
C GLN A 453 -28.43 20.56 -0.03
N ARG A 454 -27.81 21.30 -0.95
CA ARG A 454 -28.00 21.09 -2.40
C ARG A 454 -27.47 19.74 -2.87
N HIS A 455 -26.37 19.27 -2.28
CA HIS A 455 -25.84 17.94 -2.57
C HIS A 455 -26.79 16.84 -2.08
N LEU A 456 -27.26 16.94 -0.83
CA LEU A 456 -28.22 16.02 -0.22
C LEU A 456 -29.56 15.99 -0.97
N ALA A 457 -30.07 17.15 -1.38
CA ALA A 457 -31.32 17.24 -2.15
C ALA A 457 -31.22 16.60 -3.53
N ARG A 458 -30.02 16.61 -4.15
CA ARG A 458 -29.80 16.09 -5.50
C ARG A 458 -29.41 14.61 -5.52
N ASN A 459 -28.64 14.16 -4.53
CA ASN A 459 -28.06 12.82 -4.50
C ASN A 459 -28.68 11.92 -3.42
N GLY A 460 -29.68 12.43 -2.67
CA GLY A 460 -30.23 11.80 -1.49
C GLY A 460 -29.33 12.01 -0.26
N PRO A 461 -29.86 11.80 0.96
CA PRO A 461 -29.03 11.66 2.13
C PRO A 461 -28.08 10.49 1.91
N THR A 462 -26.79 10.71 2.14
CA THR A 462 -25.85 9.61 2.33
C THR A 462 -26.42 8.78 3.48
N HIS A 463 -26.92 7.57 3.20
CA HIS A 463 -27.19 6.63 4.26
C HIS A 463 -25.88 6.47 5.03
N GLU A 464 -25.83 6.92 6.29
CA GLU A 464 -24.96 6.23 7.23
C GLU A 464 -25.36 4.75 7.11
N PRO A 465 -24.42 3.84 6.82
CA PRO A 465 -24.76 2.44 6.75
C PRO A 465 -25.24 2.04 8.14
N ILE A 466 -26.56 1.92 8.29
CA ILE A 466 -27.15 1.03 9.28
C ILE A 466 -26.51 -0.32 9.00
N ASP A 467 -26.02 -0.93 10.07
CA ASP A 467 -25.34 -2.21 10.14
C ASP A 467 -26.23 -3.35 9.61
N GLN A 468 -26.47 -3.38 8.30
CA GLN A 468 -27.25 -4.39 7.59
C GLN A 468 -26.29 -5.37 6.91
N TRP A 469 -25.64 -6.17 7.75
CA TRP A 469 -24.95 -7.41 7.36
C TRP A 469 -25.86 -8.64 7.54
N SER A 470 -27.20 -8.51 7.46
CA SER A 470 -28.10 -9.68 7.64
C SER A 470 -28.70 -10.27 6.36
N ASP A 471 -28.73 -9.57 5.22
CA ASP A 471 -29.63 -9.97 4.11
C ASP A 471 -28.92 -10.22 2.76
N LEU A 472 -27.68 -10.71 2.76
CA LEU A 472 -26.96 -11.14 1.53
C LEU A 472 -26.61 -12.64 1.52
N GLU A 473 -27.48 -13.49 2.09
CA GLU A 473 -27.32 -14.96 2.07
C GLU A 473 -28.19 -15.70 1.04
N GLU A 474 -28.94 -15.02 0.18
CA GLU A 474 -29.69 -15.69 -0.89
C GLU A 474 -29.45 -14.98 -2.22
N LEU A 475 -28.54 -15.50 -3.04
CA LEU A 475 -28.54 -15.43 -4.51
C LEU A 475 -27.29 -16.13 -5.09
N GLU A 476 -27.15 -17.44 -4.84
CA GLU A 476 -26.35 -18.34 -5.70
C GLU A 476 -27.07 -19.70 -5.80
N ASP A 477 -28.07 -19.77 -6.68
CA ASP A 477 -28.51 -21.03 -7.28
C ASP A 477 -29.02 -20.71 -8.69
N ASP A 478 -28.11 -20.82 -9.67
CA ASP A 478 -28.47 -21.20 -11.05
C ASP A 478 -27.24 -21.84 -11.71
N TYR A 479 -27.06 -23.13 -11.37
CA TYR A 479 -26.22 -24.08 -12.08
C TYR A 479 -26.90 -24.44 -13.41
N ASP A 480 -26.39 -23.90 -14.53
CA ASP A 480 -26.83 -24.34 -15.85
C ASP A 480 -26.04 -25.60 -16.27
N HIS A 481 -26.68 -26.75 -16.05
CA HIS A 481 -26.32 -28.05 -16.61
C HIS A 481 -26.32 -28.00 -18.13
N LYS A 482 -25.19 -28.31 -18.76
CA LYS A 482 -25.17 -28.87 -20.12
C LYS A 482 -24.61 -30.28 -20.10
N GLU A 483 -25.52 -31.23 -19.92
CA GLU A 483 -25.34 -32.60 -20.36
C GLU A 483 -25.28 -32.64 -21.89
N GLY A 484 -24.27 -33.32 -22.41
CA GLY A 484 -24.25 -33.84 -23.77
C GLY A 484 -24.54 -35.34 -23.74
N GLN A 485 -25.42 -35.78 -24.63
CA GLN A 485 -25.61 -37.10 -25.24
C GLN A 485 -26.60 -36.85 -26.40
N ASP A 486 -26.53 -37.35 -27.62
CA ASP A 486 -25.63 -38.26 -28.34
C ASP A 486 -25.88 -38.03 -29.85
N ALA A 487 -24.83 -38.15 -30.68
CA ALA A 487 -24.84 -38.70 -32.04
C ALA A 487 -23.40 -38.84 -32.57
#